data_AF-A0A8D9ETL7-F1
#
_entry.id   AF-A0A8D9ETL7-F1
#
_cell.length_a   1.000
_cell.length_b   1.000
_cell.length_c   1.000
_cell.angle_alpha   90.00
_cell.angle_beta   90.00
_cell.angle_gamma   90.00
#
_symmetry.space_group_name_H-M   'P 1'
#
loop_
_entity.id
_entity.type
_entity.pdbx_description
1 polymer ?
#
loop_
_entity_poly.entity_id
_entity_poly.type
_entity_poly.pdbx_seq_one_letter_code
_entity_poly.pdbx_strand_id
1 'polypeptide(L)'
;MLPEIRKMWQTFRAHFSLAQIFLAMLVFTLVSSPVEPAAPPNMDYFKLFVEPDSEELRSTPIGPTSWHVKKTLDILKMWGKSGEEHTITTEDGYILSLFRITPLKEKAPP
;
A
#
# COMPACT_ATOMS: atom_id res chain seq x y z
N MET A 1 -41.19 8.53 51.09
CA MET A 1 -40.31 9.48 50.34
C MET A 1 -39.03 8.83 49.77
N LEU A 2 -38.48 7.74 50.33
CA LEU A 2 -37.29 7.09 49.75
C LEU A 2 -37.43 6.35 48.39
N PRO A 3 -38.59 5.77 47.99
CA PRO A 3 -38.65 4.98 46.74
C PRO A 3 -38.63 5.83 45.47
N GLU A 4 -39.20 7.03 45.51
CA GLU A 4 -39.23 7.97 44.37
C GLU A 4 -37.83 8.53 44.06
N ILE A 5 -37.05 8.82 45.09
CA ILE A 5 -35.66 9.29 44.94
C ILE A 5 -34.79 8.18 44.32
N ARG A 6 -35.01 6.92 44.69
CA ARG A 6 -34.27 5.78 44.12
C ARG A 6 -34.61 5.55 42.64
N LYS A 7 -35.87 5.69 42.25
CA LYS A 7 -36.30 5.62 40.84
C LYS A 7 -35.69 6.75 40.01
N MET A 8 -35.68 7.97 40.55
CA MET A 8 -35.09 9.15 39.89
C MET A 8 -33.58 9.02 39.69
N TRP A 9 -32.86 8.43 40.64
CA TRP A 9 -31.43 8.16 40.50
C TRP A 9 -31.12 7.04 39.50
N GLN A 10 -32.00 6.04 39.37
CA GLN A 10 -31.85 4.97 38.39
C GLN A 10 -32.09 5.46 36.95
N THR A 11 -33.11 6.29 36.73
CA THR A 11 -33.35 6.89 35.40
C THR A 11 -32.24 7.84 35.01
N PHE A 12 -31.76 8.67 35.94
CA PHE A 12 -30.61 9.56 35.69
C PHE A 12 -29.34 8.78 35.32
N ARG A 13 -29.04 7.70 36.05
CA ARG A 13 -27.87 6.84 35.76
C ARG A 13 -28.01 6.08 34.45
N ALA A 14 -29.22 5.64 34.10
CA ALA A 14 -29.49 4.98 32.82
C ALA A 14 -29.33 5.93 31.63
N HIS A 15 -29.86 7.16 31.73
CA HIS A 15 -29.68 8.19 30.70
C HIS A 15 -28.21 8.60 30.54
N PHE A 16 -27.47 8.71 31.66
CA PHE A 16 -26.03 8.98 31.61
C PHE A 16 -25.24 7.85 30.94
N SER A 17 -25.60 6.58 31.25
CA SER A 17 -24.99 5.39 30.63
C SER A 17 -25.25 5.32 29.12
N LEU A 18 -26.50 5.55 28.70
CA LEU A 18 -26.87 5.62 27.28
C LEU A 18 -26.09 6.73 26.57
N ALA A 19 -26.01 7.93 27.16
CA ALA A 19 -25.24 9.04 26.59
C ALA A 19 -23.76 8.70 26.42
N GLN A 20 -23.15 7.97 27.37
CA GLN A 20 -21.76 7.52 27.24
C GLN A 20 -21.58 6.47 26.13
N ILE A 21 -22.54 5.55 25.96
CA ILE A 21 -22.51 4.57 24.88
C ILE A 21 -22.65 5.27 23.51
N PHE A 22 -23.57 6.23 23.39
CA PHE A 22 -23.73 7.02 22.17
C PHE A 22 -22.48 7.85 21.86
N LEU A 23 -21.86 8.46 22.88
CA LEU A 23 -20.62 9.21 22.71
C LEU A 23 -19.47 8.29 22.27
N ALA A 24 -19.36 7.09 22.87
CA ALA A 24 -18.36 6.10 22.48
C ALA A 24 -18.57 5.61 21.04
N MET A 25 -19.82 5.39 20.62
CA MET A 25 -20.16 5.03 19.24
C MET A 25 -19.87 6.18 18.26
N LEU A 26 -20.14 7.43 18.64
CA LEU A 26 -19.81 8.61 17.83
C LEU A 26 -18.29 8.78 17.66
N VAL A 27 -17.52 8.60 18.74
CA VAL A 27 -16.05 8.66 18.68
C VAL A 27 -15.49 7.50 17.85
N PHE A 28 -16.02 6.29 18.02
CA PHE A 28 -15.58 5.13 17.24
C PHE A 28 -15.87 5.29 15.75
N THR A 29 -17.02 5.87 15.39
CA THR A 29 -17.35 6.15 13.98
C THR A 29 -16.53 7.31 13.40
N LEU A 30 -16.19 8.34 14.18
CA LEU A 30 -15.33 9.44 13.72
C LEU A 30 -13.85 9.04 13.58
N VAL A 31 -13.36 8.14 14.44
CA VAL A 31 -11.95 7.68 14.43
C VAL A 31 -11.76 6.55 13.43
N SER A 32 -12.76 5.69 13.22
CA SER A 32 -12.68 4.57 12.29
C SER A 32 -13.13 4.98 10.89
N SER A 33 -12.59 6.08 10.36
CA SER A 33 -12.65 6.27 8.91
C SER A 33 -11.97 5.07 8.28
N PRO A 34 -12.62 4.31 7.37
CA PRO A 34 -11.91 3.36 6.57
C PRO A 34 -10.82 4.14 5.86
N VAL A 35 -9.55 3.79 6.13
CA VAL A 35 -8.46 4.16 5.24
C VAL A 35 -8.78 3.42 3.96
N GLU A 36 -9.53 4.08 3.06
CA GLU A 36 -9.57 3.66 1.67
C GLU A 36 -8.11 3.55 1.25
N PRO A 37 -7.65 2.38 0.75
CA PRO A 37 -6.32 2.31 0.18
C PRO A 37 -6.32 3.34 -0.93
N ALA A 38 -5.62 4.46 -0.71
CA ALA A 38 -5.56 5.56 -1.66
C ALA A 38 -5.28 4.93 -3.02
N ALA A 39 -6.28 5.00 -3.92
CA ALA A 39 -6.10 4.49 -5.27
C ALA A 39 -4.81 5.14 -5.76
N PRO A 40 -3.80 4.35 -6.18
CA PRO A 40 -2.52 4.93 -6.54
C PRO A 40 -2.79 6.01 -7.58
N PRO A 41 -2.29 7.25 -7.36
CA PRO A 41 -2.62 8.38 -8.22
C PRO A 41 -2.29 7.97 -9.63
N ASN A 42 -3.28 7.90 -10.53
CA ASN A 42 -3.19 7.53 -11.96
C ASN A 42 -1.74 7.46 -12.45
N MET A 43 -1.06 6.38 -12.10
CA MET A 43 0.35 6.23 -12.40
C MET A 43 0.30 5.50 -13.71
N ASP A 44 0.56 6.25 -14.76
CA ASP A 44 0.79 5.69 -16.07
C ASP A 44 2.04 4.83 -15.98
N TYR A 45 1.87 3.57 -15.59
CA TYR A 45 2.94 2.62 -15.29
C TYR A 45 3.92 2.52 -16.46
N PHE A 46 3.46 2.75 -17.69
CA PHE A 46 4.31 2.82 -18.88
C PHE A 46 5.45 3.83 -18.74
N LYS A 47 5.23 4.97 -18.06
CA LYS A 47 6.26 6.00 -17.87
C LYS A 47 7.38 5.56 -16.92
N LEU A 48 7.16 4.58 -16.03
CA LEU A 48 8.23 4.06 -15.16
C LEU A 48 9.24 3.22 -15.95
N PHE A 49 8.81 2.62 -17.06
CA PHE A 49 9.66 1.79 -17.90
C PHE A 49 10.28 2.55 -19.08
N VAL A 50 9.96 3.84 -19.24
CA VAL A 50 10.38 4.66 -20.39
C VAL A 50 10.81 6.04 -19.90
N GLU A 51 12.11 6.24 -19.71
CA GLU A 51 12.69 7.52 -19.28
C GLU A 51 13.23 8.28 -20.51
N PRO A 52 12.92 9.59 -20.69
CA PRO A 52 13.18 10.27 -21.97
C PRO A 52 14.56 10.92 -22.15
N ASP A 53 15.42 11.06 -21.13
CA ASP A 53 16.63 11.87 -21.26
C ASP A 53 17.91 11.21 -20.70
N SER A 54 18.72 10.63 -21.59
CA SER A 54 20.18 10.63 -21.46
C SER A 54 20.84 10.60 -22.84
N GLU A 55 21.62 11.65 -23.14
CA GLU A 55 22.22 11.92 -24.47
C GLU A 55 23.31 10.92 -24.93
N GLU A 56 23.51 9.80 -24.26
CA GLU A 56 24.63 8.87 -24.53
C GLU A 56 24.43 7.92 -25.73
N LEU A 57 23.33 8.03 -26.48
CA LEU A 57 22.95 7.04 -27.52
C LEU A 57 22.95 7.58 -28.95
N ARG A 58 23.88 8.47 -29.27
CA ARG A 58 23.98 9.06 -30.62
C ARG A 58 24.88 8.34 -31.62
N SER A 59 25.42 7.14 -31.33
CA SER A 59 26.37 6.51 -32.27
C SER A 59 26.13 5.05 -32.65
N THR A 60 24.97 4.44 -32.38
CA THR A 60 24.68 3.10 -32.91
C THR A 60 23.82 3.14 -34.19
N PRO A 61 24.25 2.51 -35.30
CA PRO A 61 23.52 2.58 -36.57
C PRO A 61 22.29 1.66 -36.55
N ILE A 62 21.12 2.29 -36.33
CA ILE A 62 19.76 2.02 -36.87
C ILE A 62 19.39 0.53 -37.06
N GLY A 63 18.41 -0.03 -36.35
CA GLY A 63 17.08 0.55 -36.13
C GLY A 63 16.70 0.79 -34.66
N PRO A 64 16.30 2.02 -34.23
CA PRO A 64 16.27 2.34 -32.82
C PRO A 64 14.86 2.74 -32.35
N THR A 65 13.98 1.76 -32.13
CA THR A 65 13.06 1.85 -30.98
C THR A 65 13.79 1.27 -29.77
N SER A 66 14.91 1.89 -29.40
CA SER A 66 15.58 1.63 -28.14
C SER A 66 14.78 2.33 -27.04
N TRP A 67 13.57 1.83 -26.79
CA TRP A 67 12.93 2.07 -25.51
C TRP A 67 13.88 1.48 -24.47
N HIS A 68 14.47 2.31 -23.61
CA HIS A 68 15.26 1.84 -22.47
C HIS A 68 14.29 1.22 -21.47
N VAL A 69 13.80 0.02 -21.79
CA VAL A 69 12.95 -0.75 -20.89
C VAL A 69 13.80 -1.05 -19.67
N LYS A 70 13.58 -0.28 -18.59
CA LYS A 70 14.24 -0.54 -17.32
C LYS A 70 13.87 -1.96 -16.89
N LYS A 71 14.88 -2.76 -16.50
CA LYS A 71 14.60 -4.08 -15.95
C LYS A 71 13.77 -3.90 -14.68
N THR A 72 12.83 -4.80 -14.43
CA THR A 72 11.94 -4.75 -13.26
C THR A 72 12.72 -4.60 -11.95
N LEU A 73 13.88 -5.26 -11.82
CA LEU A 73 14.75 -5.13 -10.64
C LEU A 73 15.33 -3.72 -10.46
N ASP A 74 15.59 -2.98 -11.55
CA ASP A 74 16.11 -1.61 -11.46
C ASP A 74 15.02 -0.64 -11.00
N ILE A 75 13.78 -0.87 -11.41
CA ILE A 75 12.63 -0.15 -10.87
C ILE A 75 12.47 -0.45 -9.39
N LEU A 76 12.56 -1.70 -8.95
CA LEU A 76 12.49 -2.01 -7.52
C LEU A 76 13.57 -1.28 -6.71
N LYS A 77 14.80 -1.20 -7.22
CA LYS A 77 15.90 -0.45 -6.59
C LYS A 77 15.61 1.06 -6.50
N MET A 78 15.07 1.66 -7.56
CA MET A 78 14.69 3.09 -7.55
C MET A 78 13.71 3.42 -6.42
N TRP A 79 12.86 2.45 -6.05
CA TRP A 79 11.87 2.58 -4.98
C TRP A 79 12.39 2.10 -3.61
N GLY A 80 13.70 1.87 -3.49
CA GLY A 80 14.33 1.40 -2.25
C GLY A 80 13.89 0.00 -1.83
N LYS A 81 13.42 -0.82 -2.77
CA LYS A 81 13.02 -2.21 -2.54
C LYS A 81 14.09 -3.17 -3.03
N SER A 82 14.21 -4.29 -2.34
CA SER A 82 14.99 -5.44 -2.80
C SER A 82 14.08 -6.39 -3.57
N GLY A 83 14.62 -7.06 -4.58
CA GLY A 83 13.88 -8.04 -5.36
C GLY A 83 14.75 -9.15 -5.92
N GLU A 84 14.11 -10.27 -6.22
CA GLU A 84 14.69 -11.48 -6.80
C GLU A 84 14.01 -11.79 -8.13
N GLU A 85 14.76 -12.31 -9.10
CA GLU A 85 14.23 -12.80 -10.37
C GLU A 85 14.40 -14.33 -10.43
N HIS A 86 13.34 -15.02 -10.83
CA HIS A 86 13.32 -16.46 -11.02
C HIS A 86 12.87 -16.79 -12.44
N THR A 87 13.59 -17.69 -13.10
CA THR A 87 13.18 -18.25 -14.38
C THR A 87 12.59 -19.63 -14.14
N ILE A 88 11.34 -19.83 -14.54
CA ILE A 88 10.64 -21.11 -14.41
C ILE A 88 10.25 -21.61 -15.79
N THR A 89 10.49 -22.89 -16.06
CA THR A 89 9.99 -23.56 -17.25
C THR A 89 8.74 -24.35 -16.89
N THR A 90 7.63 -24.11 -17.58
CA THR A 90 6.38 -24.87 -17.38
C THR A 90 6.46 -26.25 -18.03
N GLU A 91 5.55 -27.16 -17.66
CA GLU A 91 5.51 -28.53 -18.20
C GLU A 91 5.32 -28.55 -19.73
N ASP A 92 4.57 -27.59 -20.27
CA ASP A 92 4.34 -27.38 -21.70
C ASP A 92 5.44 -26.55 -22.40
N GLY A 93 6.52 -26.20 -21.68
CA GLY A 93 7.76 -25.66 -22.26
C GLY A 93 7.86 -24.13 -22.34
N TYR A 94 6.93 -23.37 -21.75
CA TYR A 94 7.06 -21.91 -21.64
C TYR A 94 8.12 -21.52 -20.61
N ILE A 95 8.89 -20.48 -20.91
CA ILE A 95 9.87 -19.88 -19.99
C ILE A 95 9.26 -18.62 -19.40
N LEU A 96 9.04 -18.59 -18.09
CA LEU A 96 8.45 -17.49 -17.35
C LEU A 96 9.51 -16.81 -16.46
N SER A 97 9.61 -15.48 -16.53
CA SER A 97 10.36 -14.68 -15.56
C SER A 97 9.41 -14.17 -14.48
N LEU A 98 9.67 -14.55 -13.23
CA LEU A 98 8.95 -14.12 -12.03
C LEU A 98 9.82 -13.20 -11.19
N PHE A 99 9.26 -12.07 -10.78
CA PHE A 99 9.92 -11.10 -9.90
C PHE A 99 9.27 -11.10 -8.52
N ARG A 100 10.06 -11.29 -7.48
CA ARG A 100 9.62 -11.28 -6.08
C ARG A 100 10.19 -10.08 -5.36
N ILE A 101 9.35 -9.28 -4.70
CA ILE A 101 9.80 -8.22 -3.78
C ILE A 101 10.15 -8.89 -2.45
N THR A 102 11.40 -8.77 -2.03
CA THR A 102 11.85 -9.33 -0.75
C THR A 102 11.64 -8.33 0.39
N PRO A 103 11.35 -8.81 1.61
CA PRO A 103 11.32 -7.94 2.78
C PRO A 103 12.68 -7.26 2.93
N LEU A 104 12.66 -5.99 3.33
CA LEU A 104 13.88 -5.27 3.66
C LEU A 104 14.57 -6.04 4.78
N LYS A 105 15.86 -6.33 4.62
CA LYS A 105 16.66 -6.80 5.76
C LYS A 105 16.69 -5.66 6.78
N GLU A 106 15.85 -5.77 7.80
CA GLU A 106 16.01 -4.99 9.01
C GLU A 106 17.43 -5.26 9.51
N LYS A 107 18.20 -4.20 9.79
CA LYS A 107 19.52 -4.36 10.39
C LYS A 107 19.31 -5.22 11.63
N ALA A 108 19.94 -6.40 11.67
CA ALA A 108 19.90 -7.23 12.86
C ALA A 108 20.28 -6.37 14.06
N PRO A 109 19.54 -6.45 15.19
CA PRO A 109 19.92 -5.73 16.38
C PRO A 109 21.37 -6.10 16.76
N PRO A 110 22.17 -5.12 17.22
CA PRO A 110 23.58 -5.30 17.55
C PRO A 110 23.81 -6.33 18.67
#